data_AF-F0YEN0-F1
#
_entry.id   AF-F0YEN0-F1
#
_cell.length_a   1.000
_cell.length_b   1.000
_cell.length_c   1.000
_cell.angle_alpha   90.00
_cell.angle_beta   90.00
_cell.angle_gamma   90.00
#
_symmetry.space_group_name_H-M   'P 1'
#
loop_
_entity.id
_entity.type
_entity.pdbx_description
1 polymer ?
#
loop_
_entity_poly.entity_id
_entity_poly.type
_entity_poly.pdbx_seq_one_letter_code
_entity_poly.pdbx_strand_id
1 'polypeptide(L)'
;CAACDPGKQSGLGSAECSWCSTGQYQTLGDDDEKVCVDCANGTYSPVGLTCLDCGPGLYSDDRVNCVYCATGTYSDGSRNSGCETCPAGAFAVSGSTECLDCPAGRYQDAPGSEWCTSAPPGSYAPEDGASEATPCPPGSFSGSGATACEPCGASEYANHSG
;
A
#
# COMPACT_ATOMS: atom_id res chain seq x y z
N CYS A 1 14.81 41.19 24.73
CA CYS A 1 14.74 39.75 24.43
C CYS A 1 13.65 39.53 23.39
N ALA A 2 13.94 38.81 22.31
CA ALA A 2 12.94 38.43 21.31
C ALA A 2 12.69 36.93 21.41
N ALA A 3 11.43 36.51 21.40
CA ALA A 3 11.09 35.10 21.35
C ALA A 3 11.34 34.57 19.92
N CYS A 4 11.76 33.31 19.78
CA CYS A 4 11.90 32.70 18.46
C CYS A 4 10.57 32.63 17.72
N ASP A 5 10.60 32.75 16.39
CA ASP A 5 9.40 32.50 15.57
C ASP A 5 8.90 31.06 15.74
N PRO A 6 7.62 30.79 15.42
CA PRO A 6 7.10 29.43 15.32
C PRO A 6 7.97 28.56 14.40
N GLY A 7 8.21 27.31 14.80
CA GLY A 7 9.03 26.36 14.05
C GLY A 7 10.53 26.48 14.27
N LYS A 8 10.98 27.32 15.21
CA LYS A 8 12.38 27.46 15.60
C LYS A 8 12.64 27.06 17.05
N GLN A 9 13.81 26.49 17.33
CA GLN A 9 14.29 26.26 18.69
C GLN A 9 15.31 27.32 19.13
N SER A 10 15.41 27.51 20.44
CA SER A 10 16.49 28.23 21.11
C SER A 10 17.11 27.28 22.11
N GLY A 11 18.42 27.03 22.04
CA GLY A 11 19.10 26.26 23.10
C GLY A 11 19.40 27.14 24.32
N LEU A 12 19.53 26.52 25.50
CA LEU A 12 19.99 27.18 26.73
C LEU A 12 21.24 28.05 26.51
N GLY A 13 21.09 29.36 26.70
CA GLY A 13 22.17 30.35 26.53
C GLY A 13 22.41 30.83 25.10
N SER A 14 21.60 30.41 24.12
CA SER A 14 21.70 30.88 22.73
C SER A 14 21.11 32.28 22.54
N ALA A 15 21.82 33.11 21.76
CA ALA A 15 21.34 34.43 21.32
C ALA A 15 20.58 34.36 19.98
N GLU A 16 20.47 33.17 19.37
CA GLU A 16 19.94 32.96 18.03
C GLU A 16 18.98 31.75 17.99
N CYS A 17 18.00 31.84 17.09
CA CYS A 17 16.98 30.82 16.90
C CYS A 17 17.26 30.01 15.63
N SER A 18 17.19 28.68 15.73
CA SER A 18 17.41 27.76 14.61
C SER A 18 16.11 27.08 14.22
N TRP A 19 15.86 26.89 12.92
CA TRP A 19 14.69 26.12 12.46
C TRP A 19 14.75 24.67 12.95
N CYS A 20 13.59 24.11 13.29
CA CYS A 20 13.44 22.68 13.45
C CYS A 20 13.76 21.98 12.13
N SER A 21 14.41 20.82 12.22
CA SER A 21 14.70 20.02 11.04
C SER A 21 13.42 19.46 10.46
N THR A 22 13.44 19.08 9.18
CA THR A 22 12.30 18.40 8.56
C THR A 22 11.97 17.12 9.32
N GLY A 23 10.69 16.85 9.51
CA GLY A 23 10.21 15.76 10.36
C GLY A 23 10.24 16.05 11.86
N GLN A 24 10.46 17.30 12.24
CA GLN A 24 10.31 17.77 13.62
C GLN A 24 9.22 18.84 13.71
N TYR A 25 8.72 19.08 14.92
CA TYR A 25 7.85 20.21 15.23
C TYR A 25 8.31 20.91 16.51
N GLN A 26 8.09 22.22 16.58
CA GLN A 26 8.41 23.02 17.74
C GLN A 26 7.35 22.78 18.84
N THR A 27 7.82 22.47 20.04
CA THR A 27 7.01 22.44 21.26
C THR A 27 7.68 23.26 22.36
N LEU A 28 6.98 23.43 23.49
CA LEU A 28 7.55 23.96 24.72
C LEU A 28 8.10 22.80 25.55
N GLY A 29 9.36 22.90 25.93
CA GLY A 29 10.02 22.03 26.90
C GLY A 29 9.80 22.53 28.33
N ASP A 30 10.59 22.00 29.25
CA ASP A 30 10.65 22.51 30.62
C ASP A 30 11.09 23.99 30.62
N ASP A 31 10.59 24.79 31.56
CA ASP A 31 10.87 26.23 31.67
C ASP A 31 10.48 27.08 30.43
N ASP A 32 9.46 26.63 29.67
CA ASP A 32 8.96 27.29 28.46
C ASP A 32 10.02 27.44 27.33
N GLU A 33 11.04 26.58 27.32
CA GLU A 33 12.07 26.56 26.27
C GLU A 33 11.47 26.07 24.95
N LYS A 34 11.75 26.77 23.84
CA LYS A 34 11.34 26.33 22.50
C LYS A 34 12.28 25.24 22.01
N VAL A 35 11.78 24.02 21.89
CA VAL A 35 12.54 22.83 21.50
C VAL A 35 11.89 22.12 20.31
N CYS A 36 12.69 21.45 19.48
CA CYS A 36 12.19 20.65 18.37
C CYS A 36 12.07 19.18 18.77
N VAL A 37 10.91 18.59 18.48
CA VAL A 37 10.61 17.19 18.78
C VAL A 37 10.28 16.46 17.49
N ASP A 38 10.77 15.23 17.36
CA ASP A 38 10.51 14.40 16.19
C ASP A 38 9.02 14.06 16.07
N CYS A 39 8.54 14.09 14.84
CA CYS A 39 7.22 13.61 14.50
C CYS A 39 7.11 12.09 14.74
N ALA A 40 5.90 11.65 15.07
CA ALA A 40 5.63 10.22 15.18
C ALA A 40 5.76 9.55 13.80
N ASN A 41 6.05 8.26 13.80
CA ASN A 41 6.04 7.46 12.57
C ASN A 41 4.68 7.57 11.86
N GLY A 42 4.71 7.68 10.54
CA GLY A 42 3.53 7.96 9.71
C GLY A 42 3.01 9.40 9.75
N THR A 43 3.74 10.31 10.38
CA THR A 43 3.48 11.75 10.31
C THR A 43 4.69 12.48 9.79
N TYR A 44 4.49 13.66 9.19
CA TYR A 44 5.55 14.46 8.63
C TYR A 44 5.43 15.94 8.98
N SER A 45 6.53 16.67 8.94
CA SER A 45 6.53 18.12 9.16
C SER A 45 7.53 18.79 8.21
N PRO A 46 7.07 19.54 7.21
CA PRO A 46 7.96 20.17 6.24
C PRO A 46 8.65 21.43 6.79
N VAL A 47 8.05 22.09 7.79
CA VAL A 47 8.46 23.43 8.25
C VAL A 47 8.54 23.59 9.77
N GLY A 48 8.55 22.49 10.54
CA GLY A 48 8.79 22.59 11.97
C GLY A 48 7.59 23.04 12.82
N LEU A 49 6.39 23.19 12.25
CA LEU A 49 5.25 23.78 12.96
C LEU A 49 4.34 22.75 13.63
N THR A 50 3.99 21.70 12.91
CA THR A 50 3.10 20.63 13.37
C THR A 50 3.41 19.37 12.59
N CYS A 51 3.15 18.22 13.18
CA CYS A 51 3.12 16.97 12.44
C CYS A 51 1.77 16.82 11.74
N LEU A 52 1.82 16.50 10.44
CA LEU A 52 0.69 16.18 9.60
C LEU A 52 0.62 14.68 9.38
N ASP A 53 -0.57 14.11 9.42
CA ASP A 53 -0.78 12.68 9.25
C ASP A 53 -0.63 12.28 7.77
N CYS A 54 0.05 11.17 7.49
CA CYS A 54 -0.09 10.50 6.21
C CYS A 54 -1.44 9.80 6.17
N GLY A 55 -2.30 10.23 5.23
CA GLY A 55 -3.62 9.63 5.02
C GLY A 55 -3.56 8.27 4.33
N PRO A 56 -4.73 7.65 4.09
CA PRO A 56 -4.83 6.36 3.41
C PRO A 56 -4.14 6.35 2.05
N GLY A 57 -3.50 5.23 1.71
CA GLY A 57 -2.72 5.05 0.49
C GLY A 57 -1.34 5.71 0.54
N LEU A 58 -1.01 6.40 1.63
CA LEU A 58 0.31 6.97 1.88
C LEU A 58 0.92 6.44 3.18
N TYR A 59 2.24 6.57 3.27
CA TYR A 59 3.01 6.31 4.48
C TYR A 59 4.21 7.26 4.62
N SER A 60 4.80 7.32 5.81
CA SER A 60 6.10 7.98 6.02
C SER A 60 6.89 7.27 7.13
N ASP A 61 8.06 6.76 6.78
CA ASP A 61 9.05 6.18 7.70
C ASP A 61 10.17 7.17 8.05
N ASP A 62 10.41 8.17 7.19
CA ASP A 62 11.43 9.21 7.35
C ASP A 62 10.92 10.49 8.04
N ARG A 63 9.60 10.64 8.20
CA ARG A 63 8.91 11.82 8.76
C ARG A 63 9.08 13.10 7.92
N VAL A 64 9.66 13.02 6.74
CA VAL A 64 9.96 14.19 5.90
C VAL A 64 8.77 14.50 5.00
N ASN A 65 8.20 13.46 4.40
CA ASN A 65 7.08 13.56 3.48
C ASN A 65 6.26 12.27 3.50
N CYS A 66 5.01 12.35 3.02
CA CYS A 66 4.20 11.17 2.77
C CYS A 66 4.43 10.68 1.34
N VAL A 67 4.75 9.41 1.19
CA VAL A 67 4.92 8.73 -0.08
C VAL A 67 3.76 7.76 -0.32
N TYR A 68 3.39 7.56 -1.59
CA TYR A 68 2.37 6.58 -1.93
C TYR A 68 2.85 5.16 -1.64
N CYS A 69 1.92 4.31 -1.22
CA CYS A 69 2.15 2.87 -1.26
C CYS A 69 2.50 2.43 -2.67
N ALA A 70 3.51 1.57 -2.77
CA ALA A 70 3.91 0.97 -4.03
C ALA A 70 2.83 0.00 -4.51
N THR A 71 2.85 -0.35 -5.80
CA THR A 71 1.99 -1.40 -6.34
C THR A 71 2.18 -2.71 -5.56
N GLY A 72 1.11 -3.47 -5.40
CA GLY A 72 1.09 -4.67 -4.55
C GLY A 72 1.03 -4.39 -3.05
N THR A 73 0.97 -3.12 -2.64
CA THR A 73 0.84 -2.74 -1.23
C THR A 73 -0.25 -1.69 -1.03
N TYR A 74 -0.79 -1.61 0.19
CA TYR A 74 -1.86 -0.68 0.54
C TYR A 74 -1.69 -0.10 1.95
N SER A 75 -2.44 0.96 2.25
CA SER A 75 -2.64 1.42 3.63
C SER A 75 -4.03 2.02 3.82
N ASP A 76 -4.79 1.52 4.78
CA ASP A 76 -6.22 1.83 4.98
C ASP A 76 -6.47 2.96 6.00
N GLY A 77 -5.50 3.20 6.89
CA GLY A 77 -5.59 4.16 7.99
C GLY A 77 -4.89 5.50 7.76
N SER A 78 -4.80 6.28 8.82
CA SER A 78 -3.92 7.45 8.90
C SER A 78 -2.73 7.14 9.80
N ARG A 79 -1.62 7.86 9.63
CA ARG A 79 -0.37 7.67 10.38
C ARG A 79 0.34 6.35 10.08
N ASN A 80 0.27 5.91 8.84
CA ASN A 80 0.98 4.70 8.40
C ASN A 80 2.47 4.98 8.27
N SER A 81 3.30 4.18 8.91
CA SER A 81 4.76 4.22 8.73
C SER A 81 5.27 3.23 7.70
N GLY A 82 4.36 2.52 7.04
CA GLY A 82 4.63 1.57 5.98
C GLY A 82 3.33 1.15 5.32
N CYS A 83 3.45 0.36 4.26
CA CYS A 83 2.31 -0.23 3.57
C CYS A 83 2.27 -1.74 3.81
N GLU A 84 1.07 -2.30 3.78
CA GLU A 84 0.81 -3.72 3.91
C GLU A 84 0.80 -4.39 2.54
N THR A 85 1.39 -5.58 2.44
CA THR A 85 1.44 -6.35 1.20
C THR A 85 0.11 -7.03 0.93
N CYS A 86 -0.39 -6.95 -0.30
CA CYS A 86 -1.58 -7.69 -0.69
C CYS A 86 -1.36 -9.20 -0.66
N PRO A 87 -2.34 -9.99 -0.15
CA PRO A 87 -2.24 -11.43 -0.17
C PRO A 87 -2.34 -11.97 -1.61
N ALA A 88 -1.98 -13.25 -1.80
CA ALA A 88 -2.33 -13.97 -3.01
C ALA A 88 -3.85 -13.94 -3.23
N GLY A 89 -4.26 -13.91 -4.49
CA GLY A 89 -5.66 -13.69 -4.88
C GLY A 89 -6.07 -12.23 -4.96
N ALA A 90 -5.22 -11.27 -4.57
CA ALA A 90 -5.52 -9.84 -4.64
C ALA A 90 -4.37 -9.02 -5.25
N PHE A 91 -4.68 -7.79 -5.64
CA PHE A 91 -3.73 -6.85 -6.21
C PHE A 91 -3.94 -5.43 -5.67
N ALA A 92 -2.92 -4.60 -5.76
CA ALA A 92 -3.01 -3.17 -5.47
C ALA A 92 -2.22 -2.34 -6.48
N VAL A 93 -2.73 -1.16 -6.80
CA VAL A 93 -2.00 -0.17 -7.60
C VAL A 93 -1.37 0.87 -6.67
N SER A 94 -0.52 1.75 -7.20
CA SER A 94 0.11 2.76 -6.37
C SER A 94 -0.93 3.65 -5.68
N GLY A 95 -0.77 3.86 -4.38
CA GLY A 95 -1.68 4.65 -3.57
C GLY A 95 -2.99 3.94 -3.20
N SER A 96 -3.08 2.62 -3.41
CA SER A 96 -4.22 1.82 -2.95
C SER A 96 -4.43 1.94 -1.45
N THR A 97 -5.70 2.07 -1.04
CA THR A 97 -6.12 2.07 0.36
C THR A 97 -6.56 0.70 0.85
N GLU A 98 -6.67 -0.25 -0.07
CA GLU A 98 -7.04 -1.64 0.16
C GLU A 98 -6.50 -2.51 -0.99
N CYS A 99 -6.47 -3.82 -0.77
CA CYS A 99 -6.24 -4.78 -1.84
C CYS A 99 -7.56 -5.10 -2.54
N LEU A 100 -7.52 -5.16 -3.86
CA LEU A 100 -8.65 -5.57 -4.68
C LEU A 100 -8.51 -7.04 -5.01
N ASP A 101 -9.56 -7.82 -4.76
CA ASP A 101 -9.61 -9.21 -5.15
C ASP A 101 -9.48 -9.36 -6.68
N CYS A 102 -8.78 -10.41 -7.09
CA CYS A 102 -8.74 -10.81 -8.49
C CYS A 102 -10.14 -11.22 -8.91
N PRO A 103 -10.74 -10.57 -9.93
CA PRO A 103 -12.09 -10.89 -10.33
C PRO A 103 -12.14 -12.30 -10.92
N ALA A 104 -13.29 -12.97 -10.81
CA ALA A 104 -13.53 -14.28 -11.39
C ALA A 104 -13.05 -14.36 -12.85
N GLY A 105 -12.42 -15.48 -13.19
CA GLY A 105 -11.70 -15.69 -14.45
C GLY A 105 -10.24 -15.23 -14.39
N ARG A 106 -9.80 -14.60 -13.30
CA ARG A 106 -8.41 -14.25 -13.04
C ARG A 106 -7.96 -14.77 -11.68
N TYR A 107 -6.66 -14.90 -11.53
CA TYR A 107 -6.03 -15.34 -10.29
C TYR A 107 -4.70 -14.61 -10.05
N GLN A 108 -4.20 -14.72 -8.82
CA GLN A 108 -2.86 -14.27 -8.47
C GLN A 108 -2.23 -15.22 -7.44
N ASP A 109 -1.17 -15.89 -7.82
CA ASP A 109 -0.51 -16.93 -7.02
C ASP A 109 0.52 -16.39 -6.03
N ALA A 110 0.97 -15.14 -6.22
CA ALA A 110 1.93 -14.49 -5.35
C ALA A 110 1.33 -13.29 -4.60
N PRO A 111 1.72 -13.06 -3.33
CA PRO A 111 1.41 -11.81 -2.65
C PRO A 111 2.16 -10.65 -3.30
N GLY A 112 1.67 -9.43 -3.07
CA GLY A 112 2.35 -8.20 -3.49
C GLY A 112 2.24 -7.93 -4.99
N SER A 113 1.18 -8.41 -5.63
CA SER A 113 1.01 -8.22 -7.07
C SER A 113 0.30 -6.92 -7.42
N GLU A 114 0.68 -6.37 -8.58
CA GLU A 114 0.05 -5.19 -9.16
C GLU A 114 -1.13 -5.54 -10.09
N TRP A 115 -1.28 -6.81 -10.47
CA TRP A 115 -2.30 -7.27 -11.40
C TRP A 115 -2.71 -8.74 -11.18
N CYS A 116 -3.83 -9.12 -11.78
CA CYS A 116 -4.32 -10.49 -11.82
C CYS A 116 -4.14 -11.12 -13.20
N THR A 117 -3.66 -12.36 -13.20
CA THR A 117 -3.42 -13.17 -14.40
C THR A 117 -4.71 -13.85 -14.82
N SER A 118 -5.07 -13.81 -16.11
CA SER A 118 -6.21 -14.59 -16.61
C SER A 118 -5.98 -16.08 -16.41
N ALA A 119 -7.02 -16.82 -16.01
CA ALA A 119 -6.96 -18.28 -16.02
C ALA A 119 -6.52 -18.76 -17.42
N PRO A 120 -5.48 -19.59 -17.53
CA PRO A 120 -5.03 -20.06 -18.83
C PRO A 120 -6.11 -20.98 -19.42
N PRO A 121 -6.16 -21.10 -20.76
CA PRO A 121 -7.00 -22.11 -21.41
C PRO A 121 -6.78 -23.51 -20.83
N GLY A 122 -7.86 -24.27 -20.64
CA GLY A 122 -7.83 -25.56 -19.94
C GLY A 122 -7.91 -25.47 -18.42
N SER A 123 -7.95 -24.26 -17.84
CA SER A 123 -8.22 -23.99 -16.43
C SER A 123 -9.29 -22.90 -16.27
N TYR A 124 -9.78 -22.72 -15.05
CA TYR A 124 -10.77 -21.70 -14.71
C TYR A 124 -10.53 -21.14 -13.30
N ALA A 125 -10.98 -19.91 -13.04
CA ALA A 125 -10.98 -19.29 -11.72
C ALA A 125 -12.43 -18.90 -11.38
N PRO A 126 -13.13 -19.65 -10.52
CA PRO A 126 -14.59 -19.55 -10.42
C PRO A 126 -15.10 -18.34 -9.62
N GLU A 127 -14.28 -17.84 -8.70
CA GLU A 127 -14.69 -16.83 -7.72
C GLU A 127 -13.68 -15.67 -7.71
N ASP A 128 -14.13 -14.53 -7.17
CA ASP A 128 -13.23 -13.43 -6.86
C ASP A 128 -12.23 -13.86 -5.78
N GLY A 129 -11.01 -13.32 -5.81
CA GLY A 129 -9.98 -13.63 -4.82
C GLY A 129 -9.23 -14.94 -5.11
N ALA A 130 -9.39 -15.53 -6.30
CA ALA A 130 -8.73 -16.79 -6.63
C ALA A 130 -7.19 -16.64 -6.59
N SER A 131 -6.53 -17.45 -5.76
CA SER A 131 -5.06 -17.51 -5.71
C SER A 131 -4.46 -18.48 -6.73
N GLU A 132 -5.29 -19.25 -7.44
CA GLU A 132 -4.86 -20.22 -8.43
C GLU A 132 -5.92 -20.42 -9.52
N ALA A 133 -5.52 -20.94 -10.68
CA ALA A 133 -6.42 -21.40 -11.71
C ALA A 133 -6.63 -22.92 -11.57
N THR A 134 -7.88 -23.35 -11.43
CA THR A 134 -8.24 -24.77 -11.30
C THR A 134 -8.27 -25.44 -12.69
N PRO A 135 -7.54 -26.55 -12.91
CA PRO A 135 -7.61 -27.28 -14.17
C PRO A 135 -9.00 -27.84 -14.46
N CYS A 136 -9.39 -27.87 -15.73
CA CYS A 136 -10.63 -28.51 -16.13
C CYS A 136 -10.58 -30.03 -15.91
N PRO A 137 -11.69 -30.64 -15.44
CA PRO A 137 -11.78 -32.08 -15.32
C PRO A 137 -11.72 -32.74 -16.72
N PRO A 138 -11.29 -34.01 -16.80
CA PRO A 138 -11.28 -34.75 -18.06
C PRO A 138 -12.63 -34.70 -18.79
N GLY A 139 -12.60 -34.48 -20.11
CA GLY A 139 -13.80 -34.34 -20.93
C GLY A 139 -14.46 -32.96 -20.88
N SER A 140 -13.76 -31.95 -20.35
CA SER A 140 -14.16 -30.54 -20.40
C SER A 140 -13.02 -29.66 -20.92
N PHE A 141 -13.34 -28.45 -21.40
CA PHE A 141 -12.39 -27.45 -21.89
C PHE A 141 -12.76 -26.05 -21.37
N SER A 142 -11.85 -25.11 -21.50
CA SER A 142 -12.10 -23.70 -21.20
C SER A 142 -11.20 -22.79 -22.04
N GLY A 143 -11.66 -21.58 -22.32
CA GLY A 143 -10.85 -20.51 -22.92
C GLY A 143 -10.06 -19.73 -21.88
N SER A 144 -9.23 -18.79 -22.34
CA SER A 144 -8.55 -17.85 -21.44
C SER A 144 -9.57 -17.00 -20.68
N GLY A 145 -9.36 -16.83 -19.37
CA GLY A 145 -10.22 -16.02 -18.51
C GLY A 145 -11.53 -16.70 -18.12
N ALA A 146 -11.61 -18.03 -18.23
CA ALA A 146 -12.83 -18.75 -17.92
C ALA A 146 -13.11 -18.82 -16.40
N THR A 147 -14.40 -18.74 -16.06
CA THR A 147 -14.92 -18.93 -14.69
C THR A 147 -15.46 -20.33 -14.46
N ALA A 148 -15.59 -21.14 -15.51
CA ALA A 148 -16.02 -22.53 -15.46
C ALA A 148 -15.51 -23.30 -16.68
N CYS A 149 -15.55 -24.62 -16.60
CA CYS A 149 -15.29 -25.48 -17.75
C CYS A 149 -16.57 -25.82 -18.50
N GLU A 150 -16.43 -25.96 -19.82
CA GLU A 150 -17.48 -26.42 -20.71
C GLU A 150 -17.25 -27.90 -21.05
N PRO A 151 -18.27 -28.77 -20.95
CA PRO A 151 -18.10 -30.17 -21.33
C PRO A 151 -17.87 -30.29 -22.84
N CYS A 152 -17.00 -31.22 -23.25
CA CYS A 152 -16.86 -31.57 -24.66
C CYS A 152 -18.18 -32.14 -25.21
N GLY A 153 -18.52 -31.82 -26.46
CA GLY A 153 -19.59 -32.51 -27.16
C GLY A 153 -19.33 -34.02 -27.26
N ALA A 154 -20.38 -34.82 -27.45
CA ALA A 154 -20.31 -36.30 -27.48
C ALA A 154 -19.37 -36.91 -28.55
N SER A 155 -18.78 -36.08 -29.43
CA SER A 155 -17.84 -36.45 -30.49
C SER A 155 -16.53 -35.65 -30.47
N GLU A 156 -16.25 -34.92 -29.39
CA GLU A 156 -15.09 -34.02 -29.26
C GLU A 156 -14.20 -34.43 -28.07
N TYR A 157 -12.89 -34.18 -28.18
CA TYR A 157 -11.94 -34.41 -27.10
C TYR A 157 -11.20 -33.12 -26.75
N ALA A 158 -11.01 -32.84 -25.46
CA ALA A 158 -10.28 -31.67 -25.00
C ALA A 158 -8.78 -31.88 -25.28
N ASN A 159 -8.24 -31.14 -26.24
CA ASN A 159 -6.82 -31.15 -26.55
C ASN A 159 -6.20 -29.85 -26.02
N HIS A 160 -6.04 -29.73 -24.70
CA HIS A 160 -5.24 -28.65 -24.14
C HIS A 160 -4.02 -29.18 -23.41
N SER A 161 -2.91 -29.21 -24.16
CA SER A 161 -1.55 -29.18 -23.63
C SER A 161 -0.99 -27.78 -23.91
N GLY A 162 -0.90 -26.96 -22.88
CA GLY A 162 -0.23 -25.66 -22.89
C GLY A 162 0.50 -25.51 -21.57
#